data_AF-A0A2E0L222-F1
#
_entry.id   AF-A0A2E0L222-F1
#
_cell.length_a   1.000
_cell.length_b   1.000
_cell.length_c   1.000
_cell.angle_alpha   90.00
_cell.angle_beta   90.00
_cell.angle_gamma   90.00
#
_symmetry.space_group_name_H-M   'P 1'
#
loop_
_entity.id
_entity.type
_entity.pdbx_description
1 polymer ?
#
loop_
_entity_poly.entity_id
_entity_poly.type
_entity_poly.pdbx_seq_one_letter_code
_entity_poly.pdbx_strand_id
1 'polypeptide(L)' 'MMYHIHFELPSQPLTERQISILNFMDEYRQQNGYAPSIQEIGIGTGIASTSAVNYQINRLVTGG' A
#
# COMPACT_ATOMS: atom_id res chain seq x y z
N MET A 1 -5.31 -27.35 22.35
CA MET A 1 -4.99 -26.89 20.98
C MET A 1 -6.07 -25.94 20.52
N MET A 2 -5.70 -24.69 20.19
CA MET A 2 -6.27 -23.84 19.14
C MET A 2 -5.62 -22.45 19.29
N TYR A 3 -4.52 -22.22 18.58
CA TYR A 3 -3.96 -20.87 18.44
C TYR A 3 -4.87 -20.12 17.48
N HIS A 4 -5.82 -19.35 18.01
CA HIS A 4 -6.54 -18.36 17.24
C HIS A 4 -5.59 -17.19 16.96
N ILE A 5 -4.91 -17.27 15.83
CA ILE A 5 -4.30 -16.12 15.15
C ILE A 5 -5.43 -15.12 14.85
N HIS A 6 -5.51 -14.07 15.68
CA HIS A 6 -6.35 -12.90 15.39
C HIS A 6 -5.64 -12.14 14.27
N PHE A 7 -6.16 -12.27 13.04
CA PHE A 7 -5.82 -11.39 11.93
C PHE A 7 -6.78 -10.20 12.05
N GLU A 8 -6.31 -9.09 12.63
CA GLU A 8 -7.11 -7.89 12.80
C GLU A 8 -7.13 -7.14 11.46
N LEU A 9 -8.07 -7.51 10.58
CA LEU A 9 -8.35 -6.75 9.37
C LEU A 9 -8.54 -5.26 9.72
N PRO A 10 -7.96 -4.32 8.96
CA PRO A 10 -7.97 -2.91 9.31
C PRO A 10 -9.43 -2.44 9.27
N SER A 11 -9.95 -2.05 10.42
CA SER A 11 -11.34 -1.59 10.61
C SER A 11 -11.58 -0.16 10.09
N GLN A 12 -10.75 0.34 9.16
CA GLN A 12 -10.93 1.63 8.50
C GLN A 12 -11.04 1.46 6.98
N PRO A 13 -12.07 2.04 6.33
CA PRO A 13 -12.14 2.06 4.87
C PRO A 13 -10.90 2.77 4.31
N LEU A 14 -10.33 2.17 3.25
CA LEU A 14 -9.17 2.74 2.56
C LEU A 14 -9.48 4.16 2.10
N THR A 15 -8.58 5.10 2.40
CA THR A 15 -8.67 6.46 1.88
C THR A 15 -8.48 6.46 0.36
N GLU A 16 -9.04 7.45 -0.36
CA GLU A 16 -8.86 7.60 -1.81
C GLU A 16 -7.39 7.56 -2.24
N ARG A 17 -6.50 8.10 -1.39
CA ARG A 17 -5.06 8.08 -1.63
C ARG A 17 -4.46 6.68 -1.55
N GLN A 18 -4.89 5.86 -0.59
CA GLN A 18 -4.45 4.45 -0.49
C GLN A 18 -4.97 3.64 -1.68
N ILE A 19 -6.20 3.89 -2.13
CA ILE A 19 -6.75 3.26 -3.34
C ILE A 19 -5.94 3.64 -4.57
N SER A 20 -5.60 4.94 -4.72
CA SER A 20 -4.74 5.41 -5.80
C SER A 20 -3.36 4.74 -5.81
N ILE A 21 -2.74 4.57 -4.65
CA ILE A 21 -1.48 3.84 -4.50
C ILE A 21 -1.64 2.36 -4.91
N LEU A 22 -2.70 1.68 -4.48
CA LEU A 22 -2.94 0.28 -4.84
C LEU A 22 -3.19 0.09 -6.34
N ASN A 23 -4.00 0.96 -6.95
CA ASN A 23 -4.26 0.94 -8.38
C ASN A 23 -2.96 1.17 -9.16
N PHE A 24 -2.15 2.15 -8.75
CA PHE A 24 -0.85 2.39 -9.36
C PHE A 24 0.06 1.16 -9.26
N MET A 25 0.12 0.50 -8.10
CA MET A 25 0.92 -0.71 -7.94
C MET A 25 0.50 -1.84 -8.87
N ASP A 26 -0.81 -2.04 -9.04
CA ASP A 26 -1.31 -3.12 -9.89
C ASP A 26 -1.10 -2.82 -11.38
N GLU A 27 -1.38 -1.59 -11.81
CA GLU A 27 -1.11 -1.13 -13.18
C GLU A 27 0.39 -1.21 -13.50
N TYR A 28 1.25 -0.73 -12.60
CA TYR A 28 2.70 -0.75 -12.77
C TYR A 28 3.20 -2.19 -12.88
N ARG A 29 2.69 -3.11 -12.06
CA ARG A 29 3.06 -4.52 -12.10
C ARG A 29 2.61 -5.19 -13.40
N GLN A 30 1.40 -4.90 -13.88
CA GLN A 30 0.91 -5.42 -15.16
C GLN A 30 1.76 -4.93 -16.35
N GLN A 31 2.23 -3.68 -16.30
CA GLN A 31 3.02 -3.08 -17.38
C GLN A 31 4.49 -3.50 -17.37
N ASN A 32 5.11 -3.59 -16.18
CA ASN A 32 6.57 -3.77 -16.04
C ASN A 32 6.96 -5.20 -15.63
N GLY A 33 6.02 -6.01 -15.14
CA GLY A 33 6.28 -7.37 -14.66
C GLY A 33 6.88 -7.45 -13.25
N TYR A 34 7.04 -6.32 -12.56
CA TYR A 34 7.52 -6.25 -11.17
C TYR A 34 6.79 -5.16 -10.38
N ALA A 35 6.78 -5.28 -9.04
CA ALA A 35 6.17 -4.28 -8.17
C ALA A 35 6.99 -2.99 -8.15
N PRO A 36 6.37 -1.80 -8.17
CA PRO A 36 7.11 -0.55 -8.12
C PRO A 36 7.79 -0.34 -6.76
N SER A 37 8.92 0.36 -6.78
CA SER A 37 9.61 0.83 -5.58
C SER A 37 8.89 2.01 -4.93
N ILE A 38 9.21 2.29 -3.66
CA ILE A 38 8.67 3.44 -2.92
C ILE A 38 8.92 4.78 -3.64
N GLN A 39 10.06 4.89 -4.33
CA GLN A 39 10.38 6.07 -5.13
C GLN A 39 9.47 6.18 -6.36
N GLU A 40 9.27 5.08 -7.09
CA GLU A 40 8.39 5.05 -8.27
C GLU A 40 6.93 5.29 -7.90
N ILE A 41 6.46 4.75 -6.77
CA ILE A 41 5.13 5.05 -6.23
C ILE A 41 5.01 6.55 -5.91
N GLY A 42 6.01 7.15 -5.26
CA GLY A 42 6.01 8.58 -4.95
C GLY A 42 5.92 9.46 -6.19
N ILE A 43 6.68 9.12 -7.24
CA ILE A 43 6.65 9.82 -8.53
C ILE A 43 5.30 9.62 -9.23
N GLY A 44 4.82 8.37 -9.30
CA GLY A 44 3.59 8.01 -10.02
C GLY A 44 2.29 8.48 -9.38
N THR A 45 2.29 8.69 -8.06
CA THR A 45 1.12 9.15 -7.30
C THR A 45 1.20 10.63 -6.87
N GLY A 46 2.29 11.34 -7.21
CA GLY A 46 2.49 12.74 -6.85
C GLY A 46 2.70 12.97 -5.33
N ILE A 47 3.17 11.95 -4.60
CA ILE A 47 3.41 12.05 -3.17
C ILE A 47 4.79 12.66 -2.91
N ALA A 48 4.80 13.79 -2.20
CA ALA A 48 5.98 14.65 -2.04
C ALA A 48 7.18 14.02 -1.31
N SER A 49 7.01 12.89 -0.61
CA SER A 49 8.14 12.21 0.02
C SER A 49 7.97 10.70 0.10
N THR A 50 9.09 9.98 -0.07
CA THR A 50 9.18 8.53 0.14
C THR A 50 8.76 8.12 1.55
N SER A 51 8.99 8.99 2.56
CA SER A 51 8.52 8.80 3.93
C SER A 51 6.99 8.82 4.05
N ALA A 52 6.31 9.70 3.30
CA ALA A 52 4.85 9.74 3.26
C ALA A 52 4.28 8.51 2.54
N VAL A 53 4.91 8.05 1.45
CA VAL A 53 4.56 6.79 0.77
C VAL A 53 4.72 5.60 1.71
N ASN A 54 5.88 5.50 2.39
CA ASN A 54 6.16 4.42 3.33
C ASN A 54 5.17 4.42 4.52
N TYR A 55 4.78 5.59 5.02
CA TYR A 55 3.73 5.70 6.04
C TYR A 55 2.38 5.17 5.54
N GLN A 56 1.99 5.49 4.31
CA GLN A 56 0.73 5.01 3.72
C GLN A 56 0.73 3.48 3.51
N ILE A 57 1.86 2.93 3.07
CA ILE A 57 2.03 1.48 2.87
C ILE A 57 2.05 0.75 4.22
N ASN A 58 2.79 1.24 5.22
CA ASN A 58 2.81 0.62 6.55
C ASN A 58 1.41 0.59 7.18
N ARG A 59 0.58 1.61 6.95
CA ARG A 59 -0.83 1.65 7.38
C ARG A 59 -1.72 0.58 6.72
N LEU A 60 -1.32 0.01 5.58
CA LEU A 60 -1.99 -1.15 4.97
C LEU A 60 -1.58 -2.46 5.65
N VAL A 61 -0.33 -2.53 6.15
CA VAL A 61 0.25 -3.74 6.77
C VAL A 61 -0.12 -3.87 8.25
N THR A 62 -0.32 -2.75 8.97
CA THR A 62 -0.65 -2.76 10.41
C THR A 62 -2.15 -2.99 10.70
N GLY A 63 -2.96 -3.27 9.68
CA GLY A 63 -4.27 -3.90 9.88
C GLY A 63 -4.28 -5.34 9.36
N GLY A 64 -3.21 -6.08 9.64
CA GLY A 64 -3.17 -7.54 9.52
C GLY A 64 -3.00 -8.15 10.89
#